data_AF-A0A6L7WRX3-F1
#
_entry.id   AF-A0A6L7WRX3-F1
#
_cell.length_a   1.000
_cell.length_b   1.000
_cell.length_c   1.000
_cell.angle_alpha   90.00
_cell.angle_beta   90.00
_cell.angle_gamma   90.00
#
_symmetry.space_group_name_H-M   'P 1'
#
loop_
_entity.id
_entity.type
_entity.pdbx_description
1 polymer ?
#
loop_
_entity_poly.entity_id
_entity_poly.type
_entity_poly.pdbx_seq_one_letter_code
_entity_poly.pdbx_strand_id
1 'polypeptide(L)'
;MAMYLLHYAGTPAKLLRFLRVCHDALRPGGRIVGFNDNVLRPPRGTVSWRQYGLEKTGPLSAPNEGDPIHYRFTNPDGGQFEFHNFFLKPETYDDAFRETGFRDFRWLGVSLEPDERNNPFWDDFLANPPVIAYAATK
;
A
#
# COMPACT_ATOMS: atom_id res chain seq x y z
N MET A 1 -13.65 1.78 5.30
CA MET A 1 -12.62 1.16 4.44
C MET A 1 -11.81 2.29 3.81
N ALA A 2 -10.48 2.21 3.81
CA ALA A 2 -9.60 3.25 3.28
C ALA A 2 -8.72 2.63 2.18
N MET A 3 -9.25 2.58 0.95
CA MET A 3 -8.52 2.03 -0.20
C MET A 3 -7.62 3.11 -0.79
N TYR A 4 -6.33 2.82 -0.92
CA TYR A 4 -5.36 3.68 -1.62
C TYR A 4 -5.38 5.13 -1.11
N LEU A 5 -5.39 5.31 0.21
CA LEU A 5 -5.44 6.63 0.86
C LEU A 5 -4.10 7.00 1.51
N LEU A 6 -3.60 6.13 2.39
CA LEU A 6 -2.52 6.51 3.29
C LEU A 6 -1.19 6.71 2.57
N HIS A 7 -0.95 6.00 1.47
CA HIS A 7 0.25 6.19 0.64
C HIS A 7 0.29 7.53 -0.13
N TYR A 8 -0.75 8.38 -0.02
CA TYR A 8 -0.71 9.77 -0.50
C TYR A 8 -0.26 10.76 0.59
N ALA A 9 0.06 10.25 1.78
CA ALA A 9 0.77 11.00 2.79
C ALA A 9 2.27 11.02 2.45
N GLY A 10 2.76 12.15 1.94
CA GLY A 10 4.19 12.35 1.67
C GLY A 10 5.04 12.60 2.90
N THR A 11 4.45 12.64 4.10
CA THR A 11 5.18 12.87 5.36
C THR A 11 4.51 12.13 6.52
N PRO A 12 5.26 11.77 7.58
CA PRO A 12 4.69 11.21 8.81
C PRO A 12 3.56 12.06 9.41
N ALA A 13 3.73 13.39 9.41
CA ALA A 13 2.71 14.31 9.93
C ALA A 13 1.40 14.27 9.12
N LYS A 14 1.49 14.13 7.79
CA LYS A 14 0.31 14.01 6.92
C LYS A 14 -0.37 12.66 7.12
N LEU A 15 0.40 11.58 7.30
CA LEU A 15 -0.12 10.25 7.60
C LEU A 15 -0.93 10.27 8.91
N LEU A 16 -0.33 10.83 9.97
CA LEU A 16 -0.98 11.00 11.27
C LEU A 16 -2.28 11.80 11.17
N ARG A 17 -2.30 12.88 10.37
CA ARG A 17 -3.53 13.65 10.12
C ARG A 17 -4.61 12.81 9.45
N PHE A 18 -4.26 12.00 8.44
CA PHE A 18 -5.22 11.11 7.78
C PHE A 18 -5.78 10.08 8.77
N LEU A 19 -4.92 9.47 9.58
CA LEU A 19 -5.34 8.48 10.58
C LEU A 19 -6.25 9.08 11.64
N ARG A 20 -5.98 10.29 12.15
CA ARG A 20 -6.85 10.98 13.10
C ARG A 20 -8.27 11.19 12.54
N VAL A 21 -8.38 11.64 11.29
CA VAL A 21 -9.70 11.78 10.62
C VAL A 21 -10.41 10.43 10.51
N CYS A 22 -9.70 9.36 10.12
CA CYS A 22 -10.28 8.03 10.07
C CYS A 22 -10.71 7.52 11.45
N HIS A 23 -9.91 7.76 12.48
CA HIS A 23 -10.20 7.36 13.84
C HIS A 23 -11.44 8.06 14.38
N ASP A 24 -11.57 9.36 14.17
CA ASP A 24 -12.72 10.15 14.63
C ASP A 24 -14.03 9.75 13.94
N ALA A 25 -13.95 9.33 12.67
CA ALA A 25 -15.09 8.81 11.91
C ALA A 25 -15.57 7.42 12.38
N LEU A 26 -14.78 6.68 13.18
CA LEU A 26 -15.14 5.35 13.65
C LEU A 26 -15.84 5.40 15.02
N ARG A 27 -16.89 4.58 15.17
CA ARG A 27 -17.45 4.25 16.49
C ARG A 27 -16.41 3.53 17.36
N PRO A 28 -16.51 3.58 18.70
CA PRO A 28 -15.69 2.74 19.58
C PRO A 28 -15.77 1.25 19.20
N GLY A 29 -14.63 0.54 19.17
CA GLY A 29 -14.53 -0.83 18.67
C GLY A 29 -14.61 -0.97 17.15
N GLY A 30 -14.70 0.15 16.41
CA GLY A 30 -14.66 0.17 14.96
C GLY A 30 -13.30 -0.25 14.41
N ARG A 31 -13.27 -0.69 13.15
CA ARG A 31 -12.05 -1.13 12.47
C ARG A 31 -11.78 -0.28 11.26
N ILE A 32 -10.50 0.06 11.06
CA ILE A 32 -10.00 0.53 9.78
C ILE A 32 -9.36 -0.64 9.06
N VAL A 33 -9.76 -0.83 7.81
CA VAL A 33 -9.17 -1.80 6.87
C VAL A 33 -8.92 -1.06 5.57
N GLY A 34 -7.77 -1.29 4.96
CA GLY A 34 -7.37 -0.61 3.73
C GLY A 34 -6.31 -1.35 2.96
N PHE A 35 -5.95 -0.76 1.82
CA PHE A 35 -4.88 -1.20 0.92
C PHE A 35 -3.97 -0.02 0.60
N ASN A 36 -2.68 -0.29 0.52
CA ASN A 36 -1.64 0.69 0.18
C ASN A 36 -0.68 0.10 -0.85
N ASP A 37 0.27 0.95 -1.26
CA ASP A 37 1.55 0.50 -1.81
C ASP A 37 2.19 -0.51 -0.85
N ASN A 38 2.81 -1.57 -1.37
CA ASN A 38 3.54 -2.50 -0.52
C ASN A 38 4.86 -1.91 0.00
N VAL A 39 4.77 -1.20 1.12
CA VAL A 39 5.92 -0.58 1.80
C VAL A 39 6.91 -1.61 2.37
N LEU A 40 6.52 -2.88 2.50
CA LEU A 40 7.42 -3.99 2.89
C LEU A 40 8.27 -4.51 1.71
N ARG A 41 7.92 -4.09 0.48
CA ARG A 41 8.56 -4.46 -0.79
C ARG A 41 8.65 -3.23 -1.71
N PRO A 42 9.33 -2.15 -1.30
CA PRO A 42 9.44 -0.97 -2.15
C PRO A 42 10.23 -1.32 -3.43
N PRO A 43 9.82 -0.79 -4.60
CA PRO A 43 10.55 -1.02 -5.84
C PRO A 43 11.93 -0.37 -5.79
N ARG A 44 12.94 -1.08 -6.33
CA ARG A 44 14.29 -0.54 -6.56
C ARG A 44 14.49 -0.36 -8.05
N GLY A 45 14.43 0.88 -8.52
CA GLY A 45 14.25 1.15 -9.95
C GLY A 45 12.88 0.68 -10.45
N THR A 46 12.79 0.29 -11.72
CA THR A 46 11.54 -0.16 -12.35
C THR A 46 11.31 -1.65 -12.11
N VAL A 47 10.14 -1.97 -11.54
CA VAL A 47 9.63 -3.34 -11.38
C VAL A 47 8.34 -3.45 -12.20
N SER A 48 8.26 -4.48 -13.04
CA SER A 48 7.15 -4.67 -13.98
C SER A 48 6.29 -5.87 -13.59
N TRP A 49 5.00 -5.63 -13.50
CA TRP A 49 3.90 -6.59 -13.36
C TRP A 49 3.09 -6.55 -14.66
N ARG A 50 3.77 -6.62 -15.81
CA ARG A 50 3.20 -6.37 -17.14
C ARG A 50 1.97 -7.23 -17.43
N GLN A 51 1.95 -8.49 -17.01
CA GLN A 51 0.79 -9.39 -17.20
C GLN A 51 -0.45 -8.94 -16.42
N TYR A 52 -0.28 -8.08 -15.42
CA TYR A 52 -1.33 -7.45 -14.64
C TYR A 52 -1.53 -5.96 -15.03
N GLY A 53 -0.89 -5.50 -16.10
CA GLY A 53 -0.99 -4.13 -16.60
C GLY A 53 -0.37 -3.08 -15.69
N LEU A 54 0.60 -3.44 -14.83
CA LEU A 54 1.17 -2.54 -13.81
C LEU A 54 2.69 -2.47 -13.90
N GLU A 55 3.24 -1.28 -13.70
CA GLU A 55 4.64 -1.08 -13.35
C GLU A 55 4.79 -0.08 -12.21
N LYS A 56 5.83 -0.30 -11.40
CA LYS A 56 6.21 0.65 -10.35
C LYS A 56 7.67 1.04 -10.51
N THR A 57 7.97 2.32 -10.33
CA THR A 57 9.33 2.84 -10.32
C THR A 57 9.60 3.56 -9.01
N GLY A 58 10.64 3.14 -8.30
CA GLY A 58 11.14 3.80 -7.09
C GLY A 58 12.63 4.18 -7.21
N PRO A 59 13.21 4.74 -6.14
CA PRO A 59 14.64 5.04 -6.08
C PRO A 59 15.52 3.80 -6.35
N LEU A 60 16.73 4.00 -6.87
CA LEU A 60 17.69 2.91 -7.06
C LEU A 60 18.30 2.44 -5.73
N SER A 61 18.45 3.36 -4.76
CA SER A 61 18.86 3.08 -3.40
C SER A 61 17.67 2.69 -2.51
N ALA A 62 17.92 2.35 -1.25
CA ALA A 62 16.84 2.25 -0.27
C ALA A 62 16.06 3.59 -0.22
N PRO A 63 14.72 3.55 -0.31
CA PRO A 63 13.91 4.77 -0.31
C PRO A 63 13.89 5.42 1.09
N ASN A 64 13.81 6.74 1.09
CA ASN A 64 13.63 7.58 2.26
C ASN A 64 12.16 7.97 2.43
N GLU A 65 11.83 8.45 3.62
CA GLU A 65 10.51 9.02 3.93
C GLU A 65 10.14 10.12 2.91
N GLY A 66 8.99 9.96 2.27
CA GLY A 66 8.48 10.90 1.26
C GLY A 66 9.00 10.68 -0.16
N ASP A 67 9.88 9.70 -0.41
CA ASP A 67 10.33 9.40 -1.76
C ASP A 67 9.14 8.97 -2.65
N PRO A 68 9.05 9.45 -3.90
CA PRO A 68 7.94 9.11 -4.77
C PRO A 68 8.06 7.66 -5.27
N ILE A 69 6.93 6.97 -5.29
CA ILE A 69 6.75 5.70 -6.00
C ILE A 69 5.83 5.97 -7.18
N HIS A 70 6.38 5.89 -8.38
CA HIS A 70 5.65 6.11 -9.62
C HIS A 70 4.92 4.84 -10.03
N TYR A 71 3.65 4.99 -10.39
CA TYR A 71 2.82 3.94 -10.94
C TYR A 71 2.54 4.24 -12.39
N ARG A 72 2.63 3.20 -13.22
CA ARG A 72 2.15 3.22 -14.59
C ARG A 72 1.22 2.04 -14.80
N PHE A 73 0.00 2.32 -15.23
CA PHE A 73 -0.96 1.30 -15.61
C PHE A 73 -1.14 1.28 -17.12
N THR A 74 -1.23 0.08 -17.68
CA THR A 74 -1.54 -0.17 -19.08
C THR A 74 -2.87 -0.91 -19.17
N ASN A 75 -3.84 -0.30 -19.81
CA ASN A 75 -5.16 -0.86 -20.05
C ASN A 75 -5.11 -1.91 -21.17
N PRO A 76 -6.11 -2.81 -21.26
CA PRO A 76 -6.17 -3.82 -22.33
C PRO A 76 -6.20 -3.25 -23.76
N ASP A 77 -6.69 -2.01 -23.93
CA ASP A 77 -6.69 -1.30 -25.21
C ASP A 77 -5.35 -0.62 -25.54
N GLY A 78 -4.35 -0.76 -24.67
CA GLY A 78 -3.02 -0.15 -24.80
C GLY A 78 -2.93 1.27 -24.24
N GLY A 79 -4.04 1.87 -23.80
CA GLY A 79 -4.04 3.17 -23.12
C GLY A 79 -3.24 3.12 -21.82
N GLN A 80 -2.56 4.22 -21.48
CA GLN A 80 -1.73 4.30 -20.29
C GLN A 80 -2.10 5.50 -19.42
N PHE A 81 -1.98 5.33 -18.11
CA PHE A 81 -2.04 6.44 -17.16
C PHE A 81 -1.03 6.26 -16.04
N GLU A 82 -0.63 7.39 -15.46
CA GLU A 82 0.41 7.44 -14.44
C GLU A 82 -0.01 8.29 -13.25
N PHE A 83 0.45 7.90 -12.07
CA PHE A 83 0.34 8.68 -10.85
C PHE A 83 1.50 8.34 -9.92
N HIS A 84 1.69 9.11 -8.85
CA HIS A 84 2.69 8.79 -7.85
C HIS A 84 2.08 8.73 -6.46
N ASN A 85 2.61 7.81 -5.67
CA ASN A 85 2.41 7.71 -4.23
C ASN A 85 3.71 8.11 -3.54
N PHE A 86 3.71 8.09 -2.21
CA PHE A 86 4.89 8.36 -1.40
C PHE A 86 5.23 7.13 -0.55
N PHE A 87 6.52 6.81 -0.51
CA PHE A 87 7.05 5.83 0.42
C PHE A 87 7.14 6.46 1.82
N LEU A 88 6.54 5.79 2.80
CA LEU A 88 6.85 5.99 4.21
C LEU A 88 7.29 4.64 4.77
N LYS A 89 8.24 4.63 5.70
CA LYS A 89 8.75 3.36 6.22
C LYS A 89 7.67 2.62 7.02
N PRO A 90 7.74 1.28 7.12
CA PRO A 90 6.78 0.51 7.90
C PRO A 90 6.64 1.01 9.35
N GLU A 91 7.75 1.38 9.98
CA GLU A 91 7.79 1.87 11.35
C GLU A 91 7.03 3.20 11.51
N THR A 92 7.05 4.05 10.48
CA THR A 92 6.28 5.30 10.44
C THR A 92 4.78 5.04 10.46
N TYR A 93 4.30 3.95 9.83
CA TYR A 93 2.91 3.54 9.96
C TYR A 93 2.61 3.03 11.36
N ASP A 94 3.43 2.12 11.90
CA ASP A 94 3.26 1.59 13.25
C ASP A 94 3.13 2.71 14.30
N ASP A 95 4.04 3.68 14.25
CA ASP A 95 4.03 4.83 15.15
C ASP A 95 2.79 5.72 14.96
N ALA A 96 2.40 6.00 13.71
CA ALA A 96 1.25 6.85 13.44
C ALA A 96 -0.08 6.20 13.85
N PHE A 97 -0.24 4.89 13.65
CA PHE A 97 -1.41 4.14 14.12
C PHE A 97 -1.48 4.15 15.65
N ARG A 98 -0.37 3.85 16.32
CA ARG A 98 -0.26 3.85 17.78
C ARG A 98 -0.54 5.24 18.36
N GLU A 99 0.04 6.29 17.81
CA GLU A 99 -0.16 7.67 18.28
C GLU A 99 -1.62 8.14 18.11
N THR A 100 -2.29 7.68 17.04
CA THR A 100 -3.71 8.01 16.81
C THR A 100 -4.64 7.33 17.83
N GLY A 101 -4.19 6.27 18.50
CA GLY A 101 -4.98 5.47 19.44
C GLY A 101 -5.59 4.20 18.82
N PHE A 102 -5.20 3.85 17.59
CA PHE A 102 -5.52 2.53 17.05
C PHE A 102 -4.70 1.43 17.74
N ARG A 103 -5.28 0.24 17.81
CA ARG A 103 -4.71 -0.98 18.40
C ARG A 103 -4.69 -2.10 17.36
N ASP A 104 -3.87 -3.11 17.63
CA ASP A 104 -3.74 -4.33 16.81
C ASP A 104 -3.45 -4.04 15.33
N PHE A 105 -2.66 -2.99 15.06
CA PHE A 105 -2.24 -2.69 13.70
C PHE A 105 -1.41 -3.85 13.14
N ARG A 106 -1.74 -4.26 11.92
CA ARG A 106 -1.03 -5.31 11.21
C ARG A 106 -1.15 -5.14 9.70
N TRP A 107 -0.07 -5.51 9.04
CA TRP A 107 -0.06 -5.75 7.61
C TRP A 107 -0.71 -7.10 7.29
N LEU A 108 -1.46 -7.15 6.20
CA LEU A 108 -2.17 -8.32 5.72
C LEU A 108 -1.71 -8.59 4.28
N GLY A 109 -1.15 -9.78 4.06
CA GLY A 109 -0.75 -10.23 2.72
C GLY A 109 -1.96 -10.40 1.80
N VAL A 110 -1.73 -10.27 0.51
CA VAL A 110 -2.71 -10.65 -0.51
C VAL A 110 -2.87 -12.18 -0.54
N SER A 111 -4.07 -12.62 -0.88
CA SER A 111 -4.41 -14.04 -1.02
C SER A 111 -5.29 -14.23 -2.23
N LEU A 112 -5.17 -15.38 -2.87
CA LEU A 112 -6.07 -15.78 -3.96
C LEU A 112 -7.27 -16.55 -3.42
N GLU A 113 -8.34 -16.53 -4.21
CA GLU A 113 -9.44 -17.47 -4.05
C GLU A 113 -8.93 -18.92 -4.14
N PRO A 114 -9.54 -19.87 -3.40
CA PRO A 114 -9.03 -21.25 -3.32
C PRO A 114 -8.79 -21.93 -4.67
N ASP A 115 -9.67 -21.69 -5.64
CA ASP A 115 -9.60 -22.31 -6.97
C ASP A 115 -8.47 -21.75 -7.84
N GLU A 116 -7.95 -20.57 -7.51
CA GLU A 116 -6.87 -19.89 -8.23
C GLU A 116 -5.48 -20.21 -7.62
N ARG A 117 -5.40 -20.93 -6.50
CA ARG A 117 -4.14 -21.16 -5.76
C ARG A 117 -3.06 -21.88 -6.57
N ASN A 118 -3.46 -22.65 -7.58
CA ASN A 118 -2.54 -23.39 -8.46
C ASN A 118 -2.43 -22.75 -9.84
N ASN A 119 -2.97 -21.54 -10.04
CA ASN A 119 -2.89 -20.84 -11.31
C ASN A 119 -1.54 -20.08 -11.39
N PRO A 120 -0.60 -20.51 -12.25
CA PRO A 120 0.73 -19.90 -12.35
C PRO A 120 0.68 -18.46 -12.84
N PHE A 121 -0.46 -18.01 -13.40
CA PHE A 121 -0.68 -16.61 -13.75
C PHE A 121 -0.42 -15.66 -12.58
N TRP A 122 -0.58 -16.10 -11.33
CA TRP A 122 -0.45 -15.26 -10.13
C TRP A 122 0.91 -15.37 -9.43
N ASP A 123 1.80 -16.27 -9.85
CA ASP A 123 3.03 -16.58 -9.13
C ASP A 123 3.89 -15.33 -8.91
N ASP A 124 4.07 -14.51 -9.96
CA ASP A 124 4.85 -13.27 -9.89
C ASP A 124 4.22 -12.23 -8.94
N PHE A 125 2.88 -12.15 -8.91
CA PHE A 125 2.18 -11.22 -8.04
C PHE A 125 2.31 -11.64 -6.57
N LEU A 126 2.22 -12.94 -6.28
CA LEU A 126 2.34 -13.44 -4.92
C LEU A 126 3.78 -13.46 -4.42
N ALA A 127 4.77 -13.70 -5.30
CA ALA A 127 6.18 -13.66 -4.96
C ALA A 127 6.65 -12.24 -4.59
N ASN A 128 6.13 -11.22 -5.30
CA ASN A 128 6.44 -9.83 -5.04
C ASN A 128 5.18 -8.94 -5.17
N PRO A 129 4.31 -8.90 -4.15
CA PRO A 129 3.04 -8.22 -4.27
C PRO A 129 3.23 -6.69 -4.33
N PRO A 130 2.65 -6.00 -5.34
CA PRO A 130 2.82 -4.56 -5.52
C PRO A 130 2.06 -3.74 -4.47
N VAL A 131 1.06 -4.34 -3.84
CA VAL A 131 0.15 -3.74 -2.86
C VAL A 131 0.10 -4.60 -1.59
N ILE A 132 -0.26 -3.98 -0.48
CA ILE A 132 -0.46 -4.68 0.79
C ILE A 132 -1.70 -4.15 1.50
N ALA A 133 -2.43 -5.03 2.16
CA ALA A 133 -3.55 -4.64 3.01
C ALA A 133 -3.07 -4.32 4.42
N TYR A 134 -3.87 -3.57 5.15
CA TYR A 134 -3.65 -3.31 6.57
C TYR A 134 -4.97 -3.28 7.33
N ALA A 135 -4.89 -3.55 8.63
CA ALA A 135 -6.03 -3.42 9.53
C ALA A 135 -5.59 -2.93 10.92
N ALA A 136 -6.47 -2.17 11.58
CA ALA A 136 -6.35 -1.80 12.98
C ALA A 136 -7.74 -1.55 13.61
N THR A 137 -7.82 -1.54 14.93
CA THR A 137 -9.06 -1.35 15.70
C THR A 137 -8.99 -0.09 16.57
N LYS A 138 -10.09 0.65 16.68
CA LYS A 138 -10.27 1.74 17.66
C LYS A 138 -10.64 1.16 19.02
#